data_AF-A0A4Q8QNY5-F1
#
_entry.id   AF-A0A4Q8QNY5-F1
#
_cell.length_a   1.000
_cell.length_b   1.000
_cell.length_c   1.000
_cell.angle_alpha   90.00
_cell.angle_beta   90.00
_cell.angle_gamma   90.00
#
_symmetry.space_group_name_H-M   'P 1'
#
loop_
_entity.id
_entity.type
_entity.pdbx_description
1 polymer ?
#
loop_
_entity_poly.entity_id
_entity_poly.type
_entity_poly.pdbx_seq_one_letter_code
_entity_poly.pdbx_strand_id
1 'polypeptide(L)'
;MKGDPGEPGARGEQGDKGDPGELPIVRAWQPDEISYHGDVVCCDGSTYQARKDTAQKPPHSDWACLAEKGRDAAFPTVKGTHRDGEDYALLDIVALNGSSFIARRDHPGPCPGDGWQLIASAGRPGKPGIRGEQGERGERGPSGPTIIGWKVDRASYMATPIMSDNGDAEPLNLRPLFEQFDNEAR
;
A
#
# COMPACT_ATOMS: atom_id res chain seq x y z
N MET A 1 -53.93 78.31 53.80
CA MET A 1 -53.82 76.86 53.57
C MET A 1 -52.94 76.65 52.37
N LYS A 2 -51.86 75.86 52.50
CA LYS A 2 -50.93 75.57 51.40
C LYS A 2 -51.46 74.32 50.71
N GLY A 3 -51.73 74.40 49.40
CA GLY A 3 -52.31 73.29 48.63
C GLY A 3 -51.39 72.07 48.62
N ASP A 4 -52.01 70.89 48.64
CA ASP A 4 -51.27 69.62 48.70
C ASP A 4 -50.39 69.45 47.45
N PRO A 5 -49.18 68.89 47.60
CA PRO A 5 -48.29 68.64 46.47
C PRO A 5 -48.95 67.68 45.46
N GLY A 6 -48.88 68.01 44.18
CA GLY A 6 -49.41 67.17 43.11
C GLY A 6 -48.72 65.81 43.05
N GLU A 7 -49.45 64.79 42.61
CA GLU A 7 -48.93 63.42 42.55
C GLU A 7 -47.71 63.32 41.62
N PRO A 8 -46.67 62.54 42.02
CA PRO A 8 -45.53 62.29 41.16
C PRO A 8 -45.96 61.65 39.83
N GLY A 9 -45.42 62.15 38.73
CA GLY A 9 -45.71 61.63 37.39
C GLY A 9 -45.36 60.14 37.25
N ALA A 10 -46.07 59.46 36.37
CA ALA A 10 -45.84 58.05 36.08
C ALA A 10 -44.40 57.79 35.61
N ARG A 11 -43.81 56.69 36.09
CA ARG A 11 -42.46 56.27 35.68
C ARG A 11 -42.46 55.97 34.18
N GLY A 12 -41.51 56.55 33.46
CA GLY A 12 -41.34 56.30 32.02
C GLY A 12 -41.07 54.83 31.70
N GLU A 13 -41.41 54.44 30.46
CA GLU A 13 -41.21 53.09 29.96
C GLU A 13 -39.71 52.72 29.94
N GLN A 14 -39.43 51.44 30.20
CA GLN A 14 -38.07 50.92 30.10
C GLN A 14 -37.62 50.93 28.64
N GLY A 15 -36.46 51.54 28.35
CA GLY A 15 -35.92 51.58 27.00
C GLY A 15 -35.62 50.19 26.44
N ASP A 16 -35.62 50.10 25.11
CA ASP A 16 -35.33 48.87 24.38
C ASP A 16 -33.93 48.32 24.72
N LYS A 17 -33.79 46.99 24.67
CA LYS A 17 -32.50 46.34 24.81
C LYS A 17 -31.62 46.75 23.63
N GLY A 18 -30.43 47.28 23.91
CA GLY A 18 -29.46 47.65 22.88
C GLY A 18 -29.01 46.45 22.03
N ASP A 19 -28.59 46.75 20.80
CA ASP A 19 -28.11 45.75 19.85
C ASP A 19 -26.91 44.96 20.39
N PRO A 20 -26.78 43.66 20.09
CA PRO A 20 -25.59 42.88 20.42
C PRO A 20 -24.34 43.52 19.81
N GLY A 21 -23.29 43.73 20.62
CA GLY A 21 -22.01 44.25 20.13
C GLY A 21 -21.28 43.24 19.25
N GLU A 22 -20.79 43.68 18.10
CA GLU A 22 -19.86 42.90 17.26
C GLU A 22 -18.42 43.04 17.79
N LEU A 23 -17.64 41.96 17.73
CA LEU A 23 -16.22 42.06 18.02
C LEU A 23 -15.51 42.86 16.92
N PRO A 24 -14.53 43.71 17.27
CA PRO A 24 -13.74 44.41 16.27
C PRO A 24 -12.90 43.44 15.46
N ILE A 25 -12.46 43.88 14.27
CA ILE A 25 -11.64 43.08 13.37
C ILE A 25 -10.34 42.68 14.07
N VAL A 26 -10.02 41.38 14.04
CA VAL A 26 -8.79 40.84 14.60
C VAL A 26 -7.59 41.27 13.77
N ARG A 27 -6.56 41.81 14.42
CA ARG A 27 -5.28 42.17 13.80
C ARG A 27 -4.12 41.34 14.35
N ALA A 28 -2.97 41.33 13.67
CA ALA A 28 -1.76 40.75 14.26
C ALA A 28 -1.22 41.65 15.38
N TRP A 29 -0.80 41.07 16.50
CA TRP A 29 -0.12 41.81 17.56
C TRP A 29 1.26 42.29 17.09
N GLN A 30 1.63 43.52 17.44
CA GLN A 30 2.92 44.15 17.09
C GLN A 30 3.68 44.56 18.37
N PRO A 31 5.00 44.32 18.48
CA PRO A 31 5.79 44.59 19.69
C PRO A 31 5.87 46.04 20.17
N ASP A 32 5.63 47.00 19.26
CA ASP A 32 5.85 48.44 19.52
C ASP A 32 4.57 49.27 19.32
N GLU A 33 3.40 48.62 19.22
CA GLU A 33 2.12 49.29 19.09
C GLU A 33 1.31 49.22 20.39
N ILE A 34 0.64 50.31 20.73
CA ILE A 34 -0.37 50.31 21.79
C ILE A 34 -1.63 49.66 21.23
N SER A 35 -2.16 48.69 21.98
CA SER A 35 -3.49 48.15 21.77
C SER A 35 -4.44 48.83 22.73
N TYR A 36 -5.52 49.40 22.19
CA TYR A 36 -6.50 50.13 22.98
C TYR A 36 -7.52 49.18 23.61
N HIS A 37 -8.18 49.63 24.67
CA HIS A 37 -9.27 48.87 25.29
C HIS A 37 -10.27 48.34 24.24
N GLY A 38 -10.49 47.03 24.23
CA GLY A 38 -11.43 46.35 23.32
C GLY A 38 -10.80 45.83 22.02
N ASP A 39 -9.58 46.26 21.66
CA ASP A 39 -8.84 45.74 20.50
C ASP A 39 -8.70 44.23 20.60
N VAL A 40 -8.87 43.55 19.46
CA VAL A 40 -8.68 42.11 19.35
C VAL A 40 -7.45 41.82 18.50
N VAL A 41 -6.51 41.04 19.04
CA VAL A 41 -5.26 40.68 18.36
C VAL A 41 -5.04 39.19 18.31
N CYS A 42 -4.33 38.71 17.28
CA CYS A 42 -3.74 37.37 17.26
C CYS A 42 -2.26 37.43 17.66
N CYS A 43 -1.85 36.51 18.53
CA CYS A 43 -0.47 36.37 18.99
C CYS A 43 -0.17 34.91 19.30
N ASP A 44 0.95 34.40 18.77
CA ASP A 44 1.43 33.02 18.98
C ASP A 44 0.37 31.93 18.74
N GLY A 45 -0.53 32.16 17.76
CA GLY A 45 -1.61 31.25 17.36
C GLY A 45 -2.92 31.39 18.16
N SER A 46 -2.96 32.28 19.14
CA SER A 46 -4.13 32.51 20.01
C SER A 46 -4.73 33.91 19.75
N THR A 47 -5.97 34.13 20.16
CA THR A 47 -6.68 35.42 20.01
C THR A 47 -7.01 36.02 21.38
N TYR A 48 -6.74 37.31 21.52
CA TYR A 48 -6.88 38.04 22.78
C TYR A 48 -7.58 39.38 22.57
N GLN A 49 -8.34 39.83 23.58
CA GLN A 49 -8.92 41.17 23.63
C GLN A 49 -8.26 42.01 24.72
N ALA A 50 -7.85 43.23 24.40
CA ALA A 50 -7.28 44.15 25.37
C ALA A 50 -8.34 44.60 26.40
N ARG A 51 -8.04 44.44 27.69
CA ARG A 51 -8.90 44.88 28.82
C ARG A 51 -8.71 46.34 29.20
N LYS A 52 -7.63 46.95 28.71
CA LYS A 52 -7.25 48.35 28.87
C LYS A 52 -6.18 48.67 27.82
N ASP A 53 -5.86 49.94 27.67
CA ASP A 53 -4.75 50.37 26.83
C ASP A 53 -3.44 49.74 27.32
N THR A 54 -2.74 49.04 26.43
CA THR A 54 -1.56 48.28 26.80
C THR A 54 -0.58 48.13 25.63
N ALA A 55 0.70 48.14 25.94
CA ALA A 55 1.79 47.73 25.05
C ALA A 55 2.36 46.34 25.43
N GLN A 56 1.76 45.66 26.41
CA GLN A 56 2.23 44.35 26.86
C GLN A 56 1.92 43.28 25.81
N LYS A 57 2.86 42.35 25.59
CA LYS A 57 2.63 41.17 24.74
C LYS A 57 1.63 40.20 25.40
N PRO A 58 0.55 39.75 24.73
CA PRO A 58 -0.24 38.62 25.20
C PRO A 58 0.58 37.32 25.21
N PRO A 59 0.38 36.40 26.17
CA PRO A 59 -0.57 36.48 27.28
C PRO A 59 -0.04 37.34 28.45
N HIS A 60 -0.88 38.26 28.93
CA HIS A 60 -0.63 39.10 30.11
C HIS A 60 -1.98 39.48 30.75
N SER A 61 -2.00 39.93 32.01
CA SER A 61 -3.24 40.32 32.73
C SER A 61 -4.04 41.44 32.06
N ASP A 62 -3.40 42.19 31.17
CA ASP A 62 -4.00 43.27 30.38
C ASP A 62 -4.88 42.73 29.23
N TRP A 63 -4.84 41.42 28.99
CA TRP A 63 -5.54 40.75 27.91
C TRP A 63 -6.56 39.74 28.45
N ALA A 64 -7.72 39.65 27.80
CA ALA A 64 -8.65 38.54 27.93
C ALA A 64 -8.36 37.54 26.81
N CYS A 65 -8.10 36.28 27.14
CA CYS A 65 -8.01 35.24 26.12
C CYS A 65 -9.42 34.94 25.57
N LEU A 66 -9.59 35.09 24.26
CA LEU A 66 -10.83 34.74 23.56
C LEU A 66 -10.76 33.31 23.01
N ALA A 67 -9.60 32.93 22.48
CA ALA A 67 -9.32 31.59 22.00
C ALA A 67 -7.83 31.27 22.17
N GLU A 68 -7.53 30.13 22.78
CA GLU A 68 -6.15 29.60 22.84
C GLU A 68 -5.88 28.72 21.62
N LYS A 69 -4.63 28.72 21.14
CA LYS A 69 -4.22 27.76 20.12
C LYS A 69 -4.44 26.34 20.62
N GLY A 70 -4.90 25.47 19.72
CA GLY A 70 -4.93 24.04 19.97
C GLY A 70 -3.53 23.46 20.20
N ARG A 71 -3.48 22.27 20.78
CA ARG A 71 -2.27 21.45 20.78
C ARG A 71 -2.18 20.71 19.45
N ASP A 72 -1.02 20.76 18.81
CA ASP A 72 -0.74 19.92 17.64
C ASP A 72 -0.86 18.44 18.03
N ALA A 73 -1.46 17.65 17.14
CA ALA A 73 -1.56 16.21 17.35
C ALA A 73 -0.18 15.56 17.24
N ALA A 74 0.09 14.54 18.06
CA ALA A 74 1.22 13.67 17.83
C ALA A 74 1.00 12.92 16.51
N PHE A 75 1.94 13.07 15.57
CA PHE A 75 1.83 12.50 14.22
C PHE A 75 2.63 11.21 14.11
N PRO A 76 2.09 10.11 13.54
CA PRO A 76 2.84 8.88 13.35
C PRO A 76 4.04 9.04 12.41
N THR A 77 5.14 8.37 12.71
CA THR A 77 6.37 8.41 11.90
C THR A 77 6.62 7.06 11.25
N VAL A 78 6.78 7.00 9.94
CA VAL A 78 7.09 5.74 9.24
C VAL A 78 8.60 5.48 9.27
N LYS A 79 9.01 4.39 9.92
CA LYS A 79 10.41 3.99 10.11
C LYS A 79 10.91 2.96 9.08
N GLY A 80 9.99 2.36 8.31
CA GLY A 80 10.34 1.32 7.33
C GLY A 80 10.39 -0.07 7.96
N THR A 81 11.36 -0.91 7.56
CA THR A 81 11.46 -2.29 8.07
C THR A 81 11.96 -2.31 9.51
N HIS A 82 11.29 -3.05 10.38
CA HIS A 82 11.71 -3.23 11.78
C HIS A 82 13.11 -3.83 11.88
N ARG A 83 13.92 -3.34 12.82
CA ARG A 83 15.25 -3.86 13.15
C ARG A 83 15.37 -4.11 14.65
N ASP A 84 15.87 -5.28 15.00
CA ASP A 84 16.13 -5.61 16.40
C ASP A 84 17.23 -4.70 16.98
N GLY A 85 16.99 -4.14 18.16
CA GLY A 85 17.92 -3.25 18.84
C GLY A 85 17.87 -1.78 18.40
N GLU A 86 17.01 -1.40 17.45
CA GLU A 86 16.70 0.01 17.23
C GLU A 86 15.71 0.55 18.27
N ASP A 87 15.90 1.82 18.66
CA ASP A 87 14.95 2.54 19.50
C ASP A 87 13.79 3.08 18.66
N TYR A 88 12.58 2.73 19.08
CA TYR A 88 11.33 3.21 18.50
C TYR A 88 10.56 4.04 19.54
N ALA A 89 9.92 5.11 19.06
CA ALA A 89 9.09 6.00 19.86
C ALA A 89 7.60 5.71 19.69
N LEU A 90 6.78 6.24 20.58
CA LEU A 90 5.33 6.23 20.47
C LEU A 90 4.88 6.72 19.07
N LEU A 91 3.96 5.98 18.44
CA LEU A 91 3.44 6.19 17.07
C LEU A 91 4.43 5.93 15.92
N ASP A 92 5.62 5.38 16.17
CA ASP A 92 6.45 4.86 15.10
C ASP A 92 5.77 3.67 14.39
N ILE A 93 5.78 3.69 13.06
CA ILE A 93 5.21 2.65 12.21
C ILE A 93 6.35 1.87 11.56
N VAL A 94 6.34 0.55 11.74
CA VAL A 94 7.33 -0.37 11.15
C VAL A 94 6.65 -1.46 10.32
N ALA A 95 7.37 -2.00 9.36
CA ALA A 95 7.00 -3.19 8.60
C ALA A 95 7.77 -4.41 9.11
N LEU A 96 7.06 -5.51 9.37
CA LEU A 96 7.64 -6.78 9.80
C LEU A 96 6.81 -7.95 9.23
N ASN A 97 7.47 -8.92 8.58
CA ASN A 97 6.84 -10.12 8.01
C ASN A 97 5.63 -9.84 7.11
N GLY A 98 5.72 -8.79 6.27
CA GLY A 98 4.64 -8.37 5.36
C GLY A 98 3.46 -7.66 6.04
N SER A 99 3.54 -7.39 7.35
CA SER A 99 2.54 -6.65 8.11
C SER A 99 3.11 -5.32 8.61
N SER A 100 2.24 -4.36 8.92
CA SER A 100 2.62 -3.07 9.49
C SER A 100 2.14 -2.97 10.93
N PHE A 101 3.00 -2.46 11.80
CA PHE A 101 2.76 -2.30 13.22
C PHE A 101 3.02 -0.85 13.64
N ILE A 102 2.26 -0.34 14.61
CA ILE A 102 2.46 0.96 15.23
C ILE A 102 2.86 0.78 16.71
N ALA A 103 3.86 1.53 17.17
CA ALA A 103 4.31 1.53 18.55
C ALA A 103 3.28 2.22 19.46
N ARG A 104 2.91 1.58 20.57
CA ARG A 104 1.93 2.06 21.55
C ARG A 104 2.55 2.88 22.69
N ARG A 105 3.88 2.88 22.80
CA ARG A 105 4.67 3.60 23.80
C ARG A 105 6.11 3.75 23.30
N ASP A 106 6.86 4.66 23.91
CA ASP A 106 8.31 4.73 23.73
C ASP A 106 8.96 3.43 24.20
N HIS A 107 10.00 3.00 23.49
CA HIS A 107 10.68 1.72 23.71
C HIS A 107 9.67 0.56 23.80
N PRO A 108 8.92 0.28 22.71
CA PRO A 108 7.84 -0.72 22.70
C PRO A 108 8.32 -2.16 22.94
N GLY A 109 9.63 -2.40 22.87
CA GLY A 109 10.23 -3.73 23.00
C GLY A 109 10.17 -4.53 21.69
N PRO A 110 10.29 -5.87 21.75
CA PRO A 110 10.32 -6.71 20.56
C PRO A 110 9.04 -6.61 19.72
N CYS A 111 9.19 -6.50 18.40
CA CYS A 111 8.08 -6.54 17.45
C CYS A 111 7.98 -7.94 16.81
N PRO A 112 6.80 -8.57 16.76
CA PRO A 112 5.54 -8.12 17.36
C PRO A 112 5.48 -8.41 18.88
N GLY A 113 4.76 -7.59 19.63
CA GLY A 113 4.63 -7.70 21.10
C GLY A 113 3.62 -6.72 21.69
N ASP A 114 3.46 -6.70 23.02
CA ASP A 114 2.48 -5.83 23.73
C ASP A 114 2.65 -4.32 23.46
N GLY A 115 3.89 -3.89 23.21
CA GLY A 115 4.19 -2.50 22.83
C GLY A 115 3.84 -2.15 21.39
N TRP A 116 3.41 -3.12 20.58
CA TRP A 116 3.11 -2.95 19.16
C TRP A 116 1.65 -3.29 18.86
N GLN A 117 1.00 -2.47 18.04
CA GLN A 117 -0.35 -2.71 17.54
C GLN A 117 -0.29 -3.02 16.04
N LEU A 118 -0.86 -4.15 15.62
CA LEU A 118 -1.03 -4.47 14.20
C LEU A 118 -2.03 -3.48 13.57
N ILE A 119 -1.66 -2.85 12.46
CA ILE A 119 -2.51 -1.90 11.71
C ILE A 119 -2.79 -2.33 10.28
N ALA A 120 -1.94 -3.17 9.69
CA ALA A 120 -2.18 -3.77 8.38
C ALA A 120 -1.49 -5.14 8.30
N SER A 121 -2.09 -6.11 7.62
CA SER A 121 -1.50 -7.44 7.43
C SER A 121 -1.50 -7.81 5.95
N ALA A 122 -0.44 -8.49 5.51
CA ALA A 122 -0.41 -9.08 4.17
C ALA A 122 -1.58 -10.05 3.98
N GLY A 123 -2.27 -9.91 2.85
CA GLY A 123 -3.28 -10.87 2.43
C GLY A 123 -2.68 -12.25 2.18
N ARG A 124 -3.51 -13.28 2.23
CA ARG A 124 -3.10 -14.64 1.84
C ARG A 124 -2.76 -14.67 0.35
N PRO A 125 -1.72 -15.41 -0.09
CA PRO A 125 -1.49 -15.66 -1.50
C PRO A 125 -2.76 -16.19 -2.18
N GLY A 126 -3.02 -15.71 -3.41
CA GLY A 126 -4.15 -16.20 -4.20
C GLY A 126 -4.03 -17.70 -4.49
N LYS A 127 -5.15 -18.34 -4.83
CA LYS A 127 -5.13 -19.73 -5.30
C LYS A 127 -4.28 -19.82 -6.58
N PRO A 128 -3.43 -20.85 -6.75
CA PRO A 128 -2.75 -21.08 -8.01
C PRO A 128 -3.74 -21.10 -9.18
N GLY A 129 -3.35 -20.51 -10.31
CA GLY A 129 -4.16 -20.53 -11.53
C GLY A 129 -4.43 -21.97 -11.99
N ILE A 130 -5.52 -22.17 -12.73
CA ILE A 130 -5.82 -23.46 -13.36
C ILE A 130 -4.69 -23.75 -14.36
N ARG A 131 -4.06 -24.93 -14.24
CA ARG A 131 -3.06 -25.40 -15.22
C ARG A 131 -3.74 -25.45 -16.59
N GLY A 132 -3.13 -24.83 -17.60
CA GLY A 132 -3.65 -24.86 -18.97
C GLY A 132 -3.86 -26.30 -19.47
N GLU A 133 -4.81 -26.48 -20.37
CA GLU A 133 -5.09 -27.78 -20.99
C GLU A 133 -3.80 -28.33 -21.63
N GLN A 134 -3.58 -29.63 -21.45
CA GLN A 134 -2.46 -30.30 -22.11
C GLN A 134 -2.70 -30.25 -23.62
N GLY A 135 -1.73 -29.76 -24.38
CA GLY A 135 -1.83 -29.73 -25.84
C GLY A 135 -2.08 -31.11 -26.42
N GLU A 136 -2.81 -31.17 -27.53
CA GLU A 136 -3.12 -32.41 -28.22
C GLU A 136 -1.82 -33.16 -28.58
N ARG A 137 -1.85 -34.48 -28.42
CA ARG A 137 -0.73 -35.33 -28.85
C ARG A 137 -0.60 -35.21 -30.37
N GLY A 138 0.60 -34.93 -30.86
CA GLY A 138 0.86 -34.88 -32.30
C GLY A 138 0.46 -36.17 -33.01
N GLU A 139 0.08 -36.04 -34.28
CA GLU A 139 -0.31 -37.18 -35.12
C GLU A 139 0.81 -38.22 -35.20
N ARG A 140 0.42 -39.50 -35.31
CA ARG A 140 1.39 -40.58 -35.53
C ARG A 140 2.02 -40.38 -36.92
N GLY A 141 3.36 -40.51 -37.00
CA GLY A 141 4.06 -40.46 -38.28
C GLY A 141 3.60 -41.56 -39.26
N PRO A 142 3.86 -41.39 -40.57
CA PRO A 142 3.51 -42.40 -41.57
C PRO A 142 4.21 -43.73 -41.29
N SER A 143 3.60 -44.83 -41.73
CA SER A 143 4.22 -46.16 -41.64
C SER A 143 5.48 -46.22 -42.50
N GLY A 144 6.53 -46.90 -42.01
CA GLY A 144 7.76 -47.10 -42.78
C GLY A 144 7.58 -48.06 -43.97
N PRO A 145 8.49 -48.02 -44.96
CA PRO A 145 8.44 -48.89 -46.13
C PRO A 145 8.67 -50.36 -45.77
N THR A 146 7.99 -51.26 -46.48
CA THR A 146 8.02 -52.71 -46.25
C THR A 146 8.58 -53.45 -47.47
N ILE A 147 9.20 -54.61 -47.27
CA ILE A 147 9.66 -55.47 -48.37
C ILE A 147 8.45 -56.11 -49.05
N ILE A 148 8.28 -55.87 -50.35
CA ILE A 148 7.18 -56.42 -51.17
C ILE A 148 7.63 -57.55 -52.10
N GLY A 149 8.93 -57.81 -52.19
CA GLY A 149 9.47 -58.89 -53.01
C GLY A 149 10.99 -58.98 -52.92
N TRP A 150 11.55 -59.92 -53.68
CA TRP A 150 12.99 -60.14 -53.78
C TRP A 150 13.42 -60.31 -55.23
N LYS A 151 14.51 -59.65 -55.61
CA LYS A 151 15.22 -59.88 -56.86
C LYS A 151 16.42 -60.77 -56.57
N VAL A 152 16.45 -61.96 -57.16
CA VAL A 152 17.54 -62.94 -56.96
C VAL A 152 18.45 -62.98 -58.17
N ASP A 153 19.72 -62.67 -57.97
CA ASP A 153 20.78 -62.93 -58.92
C ASP A 153 21.51 -64.22 -58.54
N ARG A 154 21.31 -65.25 -59.36
CA ARG A 154 21.87 -66.58 -59.13
C ARG A 154 23.34 -66.68 -59.50
N ALA A 155 23.85 -65.80 -60.36
CA ALA A 155 25.25 -65.84 -60.77
C ALA A 155 26.17 -65.29 -59.66
N SER A 156 25.72 -64.22 -58.99
CA SER A 156 26.44 -63.59 -57.88
C SER A 156 25.99 -64.06 -56.50
N TYR A 157 24.96 -64.93 -56.43
CA TYR A 157 24.33 -65.39 -55.19
C TYR A 157 23.80 -64.22 -54.31
N MET A 158 23.24 -63.19 -54.95
CA MET A 158 22.71 -62.01 -54.24
C MET A 158 21.18 -61.99 -54.27
N ALA A 159 20.56 -61.63 -53.15
CA ALA A 159 19.13 -61.36 -53.05
C ALA A 159 18.89 -59.91 -52.61
N THR A 160 18.32 -59.09 -53.49
CA THR A 160 18.00 -57.68 -53.21
C THR A 160 16.53 -57.56 -52.81
N PRO A 161 16.21 -56.95 -51.65
CA PRO A 161 14.83 -56.66 -51.29
C PRO A 161 14.24 -55.60 -52.24
N ILE A 162 12.98 -55.77 -52.63
CA ILE A 162 12.20 -54.73 -53.31
C ILE A 162 11.35 -54.05 -52.23
N MET A 163 11.61 -52.77 -51.97
CA MET A 163 10.88 -51.99 -50.97
C MET A 163 9.60 -51.40 -51.57
N SER A 164 8.55 -51.24 -50.75
CA SER A 164 7.25 -50.70 -51.17
C SER A 164 7.29 -49.24 -51.65
N ASP A 165 8.31 -48.51 -51.24
CA ASP A 165 8.58 -47.11 -51.63
C ASP A 165 9.57 -47.00 -52.80
N ASN A 166 9.91 -48.13 -53.45
CA ASN A 166 10.99 -48.22 -54.44
C ASN A 166 12.36 -47.76 -53.90
N GLY A 167 12.54 -47.71 -52.58
CA GLY A 167 13.81 -47.39 -51.96
C GLY A 167 14.88 -48.44 -52.27
N ASP A 168 16.13 -47.99 -52.36
CA ASP A 168 17.28 -48.87 -52.53
C ASP A 168 17.52 -49.64 -51.22
N ALA A 169 17.49 -50.97 -51.30
CA ALA A 169 17.84 -51.84 -50.20
C ALA A 169 19.12 -52.61 -50.50
N GLU A 170 19.97 -52.79 -49.50
CA GLU A 170 21.24 -53.48 -49.68
C GLU A 170 21.02 -54.96 -50.04
N PRO A 171 21.68 -55.48 -51.09
CA PRO A 171 21.56 -56.89 -51.44
C PRO A 171 22.20 -57.81 -50.38
N LEU A 172 21.48 -58.87 -50.02
CA LEU A 172 21.98 -59.91 -49.13
C LEU A 172 22.82 -60.93 -49.93
N ASN A 173 24.05 -61.18 -49.49
CA ASN A 173 24.92 -62.20 -50.07
C ASN A 173 24.60 -63.59 -49.49
N LEU A 174 24.08 -64.47 -50.33
CA LEU A 174 23.66 -65.83 -49.97
C LEU A 174 24.76 -66.87 -50.16
N ARG A 175 25.87 -66.53 -50.84
CA ARG A 175 26.96 -67.47 -51.10
C ARG A 175 27.49 -68.18 -49.84
N PRO A 176 27.71 -67.49 -48.70
CA PRO A 176 28.21 -68.15 -47.49
C PRO A 176 27.26 -69.24 -46.97
N LEU A 177 25.94 -69.07 -47.14
CA LEU A 177 24.94 -70.05 -46.71
C LEU A 177 25.02 -71.34 -47.54
N PHE A 178 25.22 -71.21 -48.85
CA PHE A 178 25.38 -72.37 -49.72
C PHE A 178 26.72 -73.08 -49.49
N GLU A 179 27.82 -72.33 -49.31
CA GLU A 179 29.12 -72.90 -48.96
C GLU A 179 29.08 -73.66 -47.64
N GLN A 180 28.37 -73.14 -46.63
CA GLN A 180 28.14 -73.86 -45.38
C GLN A 180 27.34 -75.15 -45.59
N PHE A 181 26.22 -75.09 -46.32
CA PHE A 181 25.40 -76.27 -46.61
C PHE A 181 26.20 -77.39 -47.31
N ASP A 182 27.01 -77.05 -48.32
CA ASP A 182 27.85 -78.01 -49.02
C ASP A 182 28.93 -78.63 -48.13
N ASN A 183 29.44 -77.87 -47.15
CA ASN A 183 30.38 -78.39 -46.16
C ASN A 183 29.73 -79.33 -45.14
N GLU A 184 28.49 -79.06 -44.74
CA GLU A 184 27.71 -79.92 -43.82
C GLU A 184 27.19 -81.19 -44.49
N ALA A 185 27.00 -81.17 -45.81
CA ALA A 185 26.51 -82.31 -46.60
C ALA A 185 27.60 -83.30 -47.05
N ARG A 186 28.88 -83.05 -46.71
CA ARG A 186 30.02 -83.93 -46.96
C ARG A 186 30.35 -84.81 -45.75
#